data_AF-A0A8J7KUA4-F1
#
_entry.id   AF-A0A8J7KUA4-F1
#
_cell.length_a   1.000
_cell.length_b   1.000
_cell.length_c   1.000
_cell.angle_alpha   90.00
_cell.angle_beta   90.00
_cell.angle_gamma   90.00
#
_symmetry.space_group_name_H-M   'P 1'
#
loop_
_entity.id
_entity.type
_entity.pdbx_description
1 polymer ?
#
loop_
_entity_poly.entity_id
_entity_poly.type
_entity_poly.pdbx_seq_one_letter_code
_entity_poly.pdbx_strand_id
1 'polypeptide(L)'
;MVEPVTRLAPRPLRGTILAQGWRDLTMLHWPVDPAAVAPLLPRGTVPDTLDGVTYVGLVPFRMVGVSLGPWPPVPYLGTFAETNVRLYSVDAAGRRGVVFRSLEAARLVPVLAARWVFRLPYMWAAMRIRRDGDTVAYETRRRWPGPVGVGGRVVVRIGDRMAGPSPVEEFLTARWGLHVDWHGRTAYLPNAHEEWPLHRAELVELSDGLVAAAGLPGVAGPPVSVLWSPGVRARFGRPLGAAARRVGDAA
;
A
#
# COMPACT_ATOMS: atom_id res chain seq x y z
N MET A 1 1.09 16.10 17.78
CA MET A 1 0.01 16.45 16.84
C MET A 1 0.16 15.57 15.60
N VAL A 2 -0.92 14.99 15.08
CA VAL A 2 -0.90 14.16 13.87
C VAL A 2 -0.76 15.06 12.64
N GLU A 3 0.05 14.68 11.67
CA GLU A 3 0.20 15.43 10.42
C GLU A 3 -1.14 15.56 9.69
N PRO A 4 -1.38 16.66 8.97
CA PRO A 4 -2.56 16.76 8.10
C PRO A 4 -2.43 15.78 6.92
N VAL A 5 -3.56 15.38 6.37
CA VAL A 5 -3.60 14.70 5.08
C VAL A 5 -3.38 15.75 4.00
N THR A 6 -2.41 15.53 3.12
CA THR A 6 -2.05 16.47 2.04
C THR A 6 -1.88 15.74 0.72
N ARG A 7 -2.36 16.33 -0.38
CA ARG A 7 -2.25 15.75 -1.73
C ARG A 7 -0.84 15.61 -2.29
N LEU A 8 0.11 16.29 -1.69
CA LEU A 8 1.54 16.18 -2.00
C LEU A 8 2.32 15.79 -0.75
N ALA A 9 3.48 15.17 -0.96
CA ALA A 9 4.37 14.79 0.11
C ALA A 9 4.72 16.01 0.98
N PRO A 10 4.48 15.96 2.31
CA PRO A 10 4.70 17.10 3.19
C PRO A 10 6.19 17.42 3.38
N ARG A 11 7.08 16.50 2.95
CA ARG A 11 8.52 16.64 3.09
C ARG A 11 9.22 16.19 1.81
N PRO A 12 10.26 16.92 1.37
CA PRO A 12 11.11 16.45 0.30
C PRO A 12 11.91 15.22 0.73
N LEU A 13 12.16 14.30 -0.20
CA LEU A 13 13.02 13.16 0.05
C LEU A 13 14.49 13.62 0.14
N ARG A 14 15.19 13.24 1.21
CA ARG A 14 16.63 13.48 1.41
C ARG A 14 17.47 12.45 0.63
N GLY A 15 17.24 12.38 -0.68
CA GLY A 15 17.81 11.38 -1.59
C GLY A 15 16.82 10.24 -1.90
N THR A 16 17.00 9.60 -3.06
CA THR A 16 16.20 8.45 -3.51
C THR A 16 17.03 7.19 -3.41
N ILE A 17 16.56 6.19 -2.67
CA ILE A 17 17.20 4.88 -2.57
C ILE A 17 16.55 3.85 -3.49
N LEU A 18 15.27 4.03 -3.80
CA LEU A 18 14.47 3.14 -4.62
C LEU A 18 13.48 4.00 -5.42
N ALA A 19 13.34 3.72 -6.71
CA ALA A 19 12.29 4.30 -7.54
C ALA A 19 11.55 3.19 -8.28
N GLN A 20 10.24 3.39 -8.48
CA GLN A 20 9.37 2.44 -9.15
C GLN A 20 8.16 3.17 -9.72
N GLY A 21 7.66 2.71 -10.86
CA GLY A 21 6.37 3.13 -11.40
C GLY A 21 5.27 2.21 -10.92
N TRP A 22 4.11 2.79 -10.60
CA TRP A 22 2.88 2.05 -10.32
C TRP A 22 1.92 2.32 -11.45
N ARG A 23 1.42 1.29 -12.12
CA ARG A 23 0.59 1.38 -13.33
C ARG A 23 -0.63 0.49 -13.24
N ASP A 24 -1.69 0.86 -13.96
CA ASP A 24 -2.96 0.13 -14.00
C ASP A 24 -3.40 -0.27 -12.59
N LEU A 25 -3.51 0.69 -11.68
CA LEU A 25 -3.65 0.43 -10.25
C LEU A 25 -5.10 0.58 -9.84
N THR A 26 -5.65 -0.46 -9.21
CA THR A 26 -6.98 -0.42 -8.59
C THR A 26 -6.81 -0.32 -7.08
N MET A 27 -7.65 0.47 -6.41
CA MET A 27 -7.70 0.54 -4.95
C MET A 27 -9.13 0.23 -4.50
N LEU A 28 -9.27 -0.84 -3.71
CA LEU A 28 -10.51 -1.20 -3.03
C LEU A 28 -10.33 -0.99 -1.54
N HIS A 29 -11.32 -0.38 -0.88
CA HIS A 29 -11.21 -0.08 0.55
C HIS A 29 -12.47 -0.42 1.32
N TRP A 30 -12.28 -0.97 2.52
CA TRP A 30 -13.34 -1.28 3.47
C TRP A 30 -13.06 -0.58 4.79
N PRO A 31 -14.10 -0.01 5.44
CA PRO A 31 -13.98 0.46 6.81
C PRO A 31 -13.83 -0.74 7.75
N VAL A 32 -12.97 -0.61 8.74
CA VAL A 32 -12.73 -1.62 9.77
C VAL A 32 -12.57 -0.96 11.13
N ASP A 33 -12.88 -1.72 12.18
CA ASP A 33 -12.70 -1.27 13.55
C ASP A 33 -11.21 -1.02 13.84
N PRO A 34 -10.82 0.19 14.30
CA PRO A 34 -9.46 0.47 14.76
C PRO A 34 -8.93 -0.55 15.79
N ALA A 35 -9.80 -1.08 16.66
CA ALA A 35 -9.41 -2.07 17.66
C ALA A 35 -8.98 -3.41 17.04
N ALA A 36 -9.59 -3.81 15.91
CA ALA A 36 -9.18 -5.00 15.16
C ALA A 36 -7.86 -4.79 14.41
N VAL A 37 -7.56 -3.54 14.02
CA VAL A 37 -6.35 -3.18 13.27
C VAL A 37 -5.14 -2.96 14.19
N ALA A 38 -5.32 -2.38 15.37
CA ALA A 38 -4.23 -2.01 16.27
C ALA A 38 -3.22 -3.14 16.57
N PRO A 39 -3.64 -4.40 16.82
CA PRO A 39 -2.70 -5.51 17.06
C PRO A 39 -1.87 -5.91 15.84
N LEU A 40 -2.28 -5.50 14.64
CA LEU A 40 -1.62 -5.82 13.37
C LEU A 40 -0.55 -4.79 12.98
N LEU A 41 -0.44 -3.68 13.72
CA LEU A 41 0.48 -2.60 13.41
C LEU A 41 1.83 -2.77 14.13
N PRO A 42 2.92 -2.23 13.57
CA PRO A 42 4.22 -2.18 14.24
C PRO A 42 4.17 -1.43 15.59
N ARG A 43 5.04 -1.81 16.52
CA ARG A 43 5.13 -1.18 17.85
C ARG A 43 5.35 0.33 17.76
N GLY A 44 4.63 1.10 18.56
CA GLY A 44 4.75 2.56 18.55
C GLY A 44 4.00 3.25 17.42
N THR A 45 3.12 2.52 16.73
CA THR A 45 2.12 3.07 15.83
C THR A 45 0.71 2.77 16.32
N VAL A 46 -0.24 3.59 15.92
CA VAL A 46 -1.67 3.44 16.19
C VAL A 46 -2.44 3.51 14.87
N PRO A 47 -3.66 2.96 14.77
CA PRO A 47 -4.48 3.10 13.57
C PRO A 47 -4.72 4.57 13.23
N ASP A 48 -4.53 4.91 11.96
CA ASP A 48 -4.94 6.22 11.45
C ASP A 48 -6.45 6.19 11.19
N THR A 49 -7.18 7.17 11.72
CA THR A 49 -8.64 7.19 11.67
C THR A 49 -9.18 8.43 10.96
N LEU A 50 -10.31 8.24 10.29
CA LEU A 50 -11.17 9.28 9.75
C LEU A 50 -12.57 9.01 10.29
N ASP A 51 -13.16 9.98 10.98
CA ASP A 51 -14.50 9.87 11.57
C ASP A 51 -14.68 8.62 12.46
N GLY A 52 -13.64 8.28 13.23
CA GLY A 52 -13.66 7.17 14.18
C GLY A 52 -13.43 5.77 13.60
N VAL A 53 -13.33 5.64 12.27
CA VAL A 53 -13.02 4.36 11.60
C VAL A 53 -11.63 4.37 10.99
N THR A 54 -11.02 3.19 10.83
CA THR A 54 -9.84 3.01 9.97
C THR A 54 -10.21 2.11 8.79
N TYR A 55 -9.24 1.81 7.93
CA TYR A 55 -9.50 1.12 6.67
C TYR A 55 -8.49 0.02 6.40
N VAL A 56 -8.92 -0.97 5.63
CA VAL A 56 -8.04 -1.89 4.91
C VAL A 56 -8.17 -1.64 3.43
N GLY A 57 -7.02 -1.61 2.73
CA GLY A 57 -6.96 -1.47 1.28
C GLY A 57 -6.45 -2.74 0.62
N LEU A 58 -7.15 -3.21 -0.42
CA LEU A 58 -6.65 -4.22 -1.36
C LEU A 58 -6.28 -3.51 -2.67
N VAL A 59 -5.00 -3.53 -3.03
CA VAL A 59 -4.46 -2.73 -4.12
C VAL A 59 -3.70 -3.61 -5.10
N PRO A 60 -4.36 -4.13 -6.15
CA PRO A 60 -3.68 -4.80 -7.26
C PRO A 60 -3.22 -3.80 -8.32
N PHE A 61 -1.99 -3.98 -8.82
CA PHE A 61 -1.38 -3.08 -9.80
C PHE A 61 -0.18 -3.72 -10.50
N ARG A 62 0.31 -3.04 -11.54
CA ARG A 62 1.56 -3.35 -12.22
C ARG A 62 2.67 -2.45 -11.67
N MET A 63 3.67 -3.05 -11.05
CA MET A 63 4.92 -2.38 -10.74
C MET A 63 5.80 -2.38 -12.00
N VAL A 64 6.42 -1.25 -12.33
CA VAL A 64 7.28 -1.09 -13.51
C VAL A 64 8.57 -0.34 -13.18
N GLY A 65 9.65 -0.69 -13.87
CA GLY A 65 10.89 0.08 -13.84
C GLY A 65 11.53 0.25 -12.45
N VAL A 66 11.53 -0.78 -11.61
CA VAL A 66 12.21 -0.75 -10.30
C VAL A 66 13.70 -0.45 -10.47
N SER A 67 14.20 0.57 -9.80
CA SER A 67 15.60 1.00 -9.84
C SER A 67 16.13 1.34 -8.44
N LEU A 68 17.41 1.05 -8.18
CA LEU A 68 18.08 1.32 -6.90
C LEU A 68 18.99 2.54 -7.05
N GLY A 69 18.81 3.55 -6.19
CA GLY A 69 19.63 4.77 -6.22
C GLY A 69 19.69 5.42 -7.61
N PRO A 70 20.91 5.74 -8.11
CA PRO A 70 21.10 6.35 -9.43
C PRO A 70 21.11 5.34 -10.60
N TRP A 71 21.01 4.04 -10.32
CA TRP A 71 21.17 3.00 -11.34
C TRP A 71 19.93 2.92 -12.25
N PRO A 72 20.08 2.47 -13.51
CA PRO A 72 18.95 2.26 -14.40
C PRO A 72 18.01 1.16 -13.86
N PRO A 73 16.75 1.11 -14.33
CA PRO A 73 15.82 0.06 -13.95
C PRO A 73 16.38 -1.34 -14.22
N VAL A 74 16.15 -2.26 -13.28
CA VAL A 74 16.62 -3.64 -13.42
C VAL A 74 15.89 -4.31 -14.59
N PRO A 75 16.58 -4.70 -15.67
CA PRO A 75 15.95 -5.31 -16.84
C PRO A 75 15.24 -6.61 -16.44
N TYR A 76 14.10 -6.90 -17.07
CA TYR A 76 13.26 -8.10 -16.89
C TYR A 76 12.61 -8.29 -15.49
N LEU A 77 13.32 -7.98 -14.41
CA LEU A 77 12.87 -8.13 -13.02
C LEU A 77 12.19 -6.88 -12.48
N GLY A 78 12.39 -5.71 -13.10
CA GLY A 78 11.81 -4.45 -12.64
C GLY A 78 10.33 -4.24 -12.99
N THR A 79 9.70 -5.16 -13.74
CA THR A 79 8.28 -5.06 -14.13
C THR A 79 7.53 -6.34 -13.80
N PHE A 80 6.49 -6.22 -12.96
CA PHE A 80 5.68 -7.35 -12.49
C PHE A 80 4.34 -6.91 -11.91
N ALA A 81 3.41 -7.87 -11.78
CA ALA A 81 2.17 -7.66 -11.05
C ALA A 81 2.43 -7.74 -9.54
N GLU A 82 1.82 -6.84 -8.78
CA GLU A 82 1.82 -6.83 -7.33
C GLU A 82 0.41 -6.59 -6.80
N THR A 83 0.07 -7.21 -5.66
CA THR A 83 -1.16 -6.92 -4.92
C THR A 83 -0.82 -6.75 -3.47
N ASN A 84 -1.13 -5.59 -2.92
CA ASN A 84 -0.88 -5.31 -1.50
C ASN A 84 -2.17 -5.25 -0.70
N VAL A 85 -2.10 -5.79 0.52
CA VAL A 85 -3.07 -5.53 1.58
C VAL A 85 -2.41 -4.55 2.54
N ARG A 86 -2.98 -3.35 2.62
CA ARG A 86 -2.41 -2.23 3.40
C ARG A 86 -3.39 -1.72 4.46
N LEU A 87 -2.82 -1.34 5.59
CA LEU A 87 -3.49 -0.69 6.72
C LEU A 87 -2.95 0.74 6.87
N TYR A 88 -3.67 1.57 7.61
CA TYR A 88 -3.33 2.97 7.81
C TYR A 88 -2.91 3.22 9.26
N SER A 89 -1.82 3.95 9.44
CA SER A 89 -1.17 4.10 10.75
C SER A 89 -0.55 5.47 10.96
N VAL A 90 -0.45 5.85 12.22
CA VAL A 90 0.25 7.06 12.70
C VAL A 90 1.29 6.63 13.72
N ASP A 91 2.52 7.15 13.63
CA ASP A 91 3.54 6.92 14.65
C ASP A 91 3.56 7.97 15.77
N ALA A 92 4.42 7.78 16.76
CA ALA A 92 4.60 8.71 17.87
C ALA A 92 5.05 10.13 17.46
N ALA A 93 5.62 10.31 16.25
CA ALA A 93 5.94 11.63 15.70
C ALA A 93 4.76 12.29 14.98
N GLY A 94 3.62 11.60 14.87
CA GLY A 94 2.46 12.07 14.12
C GLY A 94 2.56 11.81 12.61
N ARG A 95 3.56 11.05 12.15
CA ARG A 95 3.74 10.73 10.72
C ARG A 95 2.69 9.73 10.30
N ARG A 96 1.94 10.05 9.24
CA ARG A 96 0.97 9.13 8.62
C ARG A 96 1.69 8.20 7.65
N GLY A 97 1.34 6.93 7.68
CA GLY A 97 1.91 5.96 6.75
C GLY A 97 1.03 4.73 6.56
N VAL A 98 1.41 3.91 5.59
CA VAL A 98 0.80 2.61 5.38
C VAL A 98 1.61 1.51 6.06
N VAL A 99 0.92 0.46 6.49
CA VAL A 99 1.54 -0.79 6.94
C VAL A 99 1.07 -1.88 5.98
N PHE A 100 2.02 -2.52 5.30
CA PHE A 100 1.70 -3.68 4.48
C PHE A 100 1.56 -4.91 5.36
N ARG A 101 0.48 -5.68 5.15
CA ARG A 101 0.26 -6.99 5.78
C ARG A 101 0.52 -8.13 4.82
N SER A 102 0.27 -7.91 3.53
CA SER A 102 0.67 -8.80 2.46
C SER A 102 1.12 -8.00 1.24
N LEU A 103 2.16 -8.48 0.56
CA LEU A 103 2.65 -7.97 -0.71
C LEU A 103 2.81 -9.16 -1.66
N GLU A 104 1.73 -9.58 -2.33
CA GLU A 104 1.80 -10.62 -3.35
C GLU A 104 2.56 -10.08 -4.56
N ALA A 105 3.63 -10.75 -5.00
CA ALA A 105 4.39 -10.32 -6.16
C ALA A 105 4.75 -11.50 -7.08
N ALA A 106 4.68 -11.26 -8.38
CA ALA A 106 4.95 -12.28 -9.39
C ALA A 106 6.43 -12.69 -9.49
N ARG A 107 7.36 -11.87 -8.96
CA ARG A 107 8.81 -12.05 -9.12
C ARG A 107 9.49 -12.37 -7.78
N LEU A 108 10.08 -13.56 -7.70
CA LEU A 108 10.72 -14.09 -6.49
C LEU A 108 12.00 -13.32 -6.07
N VAL A 109 12.78 -12.81 -7.03
CA VAL A 109 14.06 -12.13 -6.71
C VAL A 109 13.85 -10.78 -6.02
N PRO A 110 12.98 -9.87 -6.51
CA PRO A 110 12.58 -8.67 -5.75
C PRO A 110 11.93 -9.00 -4.40
N VAL A 111 11.12 -10.06 -4.31
CA VAL A 111 10.52 -10.54 -3.04
C VAL A 111 11.61 -10.87 -2.01
N LEU A 112 12.64 -11.61 -2.42
CA LEU A 112 13.75 -11.99 -1.54
C LEU A 112 14.60 -10.78 -1.15
N ALA A 113 14.94 -9.90 -2.10
CA ALA A 113 15.70 -8.68 -1.83
C ALA A 113 14.95 -7.71 -0.91
N ALA A 114 13.66 -7.48 -1.13
CA ALA A 114 12.84 -6.61 -0.28
C ALA A 114 12.58 -7.20 1.11
N ARG A 115 12.44 -8.53 1.23
CA ARG A 115 12.40 -9.21 2.54
C ARG A 115 13.70 -9.07 3.30
N TRP A 116 14.83 -9.24 2.63
CA TRP A 116 16.15 -9.14 3.26
C TRP A 116 16.50 -7.70 3.65
N VAL A 117 16.21 -6.73 2.80
CA VAL A 117 16.64 -5.34 2.98
C VAL A 117 15.61 -4.50 3.74
N PHE A 118 14.31 -4.73 3.56
CA PHE A 118 13.25 -3.89 4.15
C PHE A 118 12.31 -4.65 5.10
N ARG A 119 12.50 -5.97 5.28
CA ARG A 119 11.65 -6.85 6.11
C ARG A 119 10.16 -6.75 5.80
N LEU A 120 9.83 -6.42 4.56
CA LEU A 120 8.45 -6.32 4.08
C LEU A 120 7.82 -7.71 3.90
N PRO A 121 6.50 -7.87 4.11
CA PRO A 121 5.80 -9.14 4.02
C PRO A 121 5.53 -9.56 2.57
N TYR A 122 6.58 -9.59 1.74
CA TYR A 122 6.47 -10.06 0.36
C TYR A 122 6.16 -11.55 0.31
N MET A 123 5.17 -11.89 -0.50
CA MET A 123 4.70 -13.25 -0.77
C MET A 123 4.88 -13.51 -2.27
N TRP A 124 5.49 -14.62 -2.62
CA TRP A 124 5.60 -15.04 -4.01
C TRP A 124 4.27 -15.63 -4.47
N ALA A 125 3.74 -15.10 -5.58
CA ALA A 125 2.45 -15.49 -6.14
C ALA A 125 2.50 -15.71 -7.66
N ALA A 126 1.62 -16.57 -8.18
CA ALA A 126 1.26 -16.55 -9.59
C ALA A 126 0.28 -15.40 -9.81
N MET A 127 0.57 -14.50 -10.76
CA MET A 127 -0.26 -13.33 -10.97
C MET A 127 -0.47 -13.03 -12.45
N ARG A 128 -1.61 -12.41 -12.76
CA ARG A 128 -1.97 -12.00 -14.11
C ARG A 128 -2.73 -10.69 -14.06
N ILE A 129 -2.41 -9.79 -14.99
CA ILE A 129 -3.15 -8.55 -15.21
C ILE A 129 -3.54 -8.53 -16.68
N ARG A 130 -4.84 -8.39 -16.95
CA ARG A 130 -5.41 -8.25 -18.28
C ARG A 130 -6.20 -6.96 -18.34
N ARG A 131 -6.09 -6.27 -19.46
CA ARG A 131 -6.90 -5.10 -19.76
C ARG A 131 -7.54 -5.29 -21.13
N ASP A 132 -8.83 -5.04 -21.20
CA ASP A 132 -9.62 -5.05 -22.42
C ASP A 132 -10.51 -3.81 -22.40
N GLY A 133 -10.21 -2.84 -23.27
CA GLY A 133 -10.84 -1.52 -23.25
C GLY A 133 -10.73 -0.82 -21.88
N ASP A 134 -11.89 -0.57 -21.29
CA ASP A 134 -12.08 0.06 -19.97
C ASP A 134 -12.09 -0.96 -18.82
N THR A 135 -12.03 -2.25 -19.10
CA THR A 135 -12.11 -3.30 -18.08
C THR A 135 -10.72 -3.83 -17.75
N VAL A 136 -10.41 -3.92 -16.46
CA VAL A 136 -9.13 -4.44 -15.96
C VAL A 136 -9.38 -5.58 -14.99
N ALA A 137 -8.71 -6.71 -15.23
CA ALA A 137 -8.77 -7.90 -14.40
C ALA A 137 -7.39 -8.19 -13.79
N TYR A 138 -7.40 -8.45 -12.49
CA TYR A 138 -6.23 -8.82 -11.69
C TYR A 138 -6.48 -10.19 -11.05
N GLU A 139 -5.51 -11.07 -11.17
CA GLU A 139 -5.53 -12.40 -10.56
C GLU A 139 -4.25 -12.59 -9.77
N THR A 140 -4.38 -13.18 -8.59
CA THR A 140 -3.24 -13.57 -7.75
C THR A 140 -3.51 -14.87 -7.04
N ARG A 141 -2.49 -15.72 -6.92
CA ARG A 141 -2.51 -16.97 -6.17
C ARG A 141 -1.16 -17.21 -5.51
N ARG A 142 -1.11 -17.08 -4.19
CA ARG A 142 0.08 -17.23 -3.38
C ARG A 142 0.68 -18.63 -3.55
N ARG A 143 1.98 -18.67 -3.81
CA ARG A 143 2.79 -19.89 -3.88
C ARG A 143 3.60 -20.10 -2.61
N TRP A 144 4.09 -19.01 -2.01
CA TRP A 144 4.90 -19.06 -0.80
C TRP A 144 5.03 -17.66 -0.17
N PRO A 145 5.17 -17.52 1.16
CA PRO A 145 4.98 -18.54 2.20
C PRO A 145 3.52 -18.98 2.32
N GLY A 146 3.22 -19.87 3.27
CA GLY A 146 1.86 -20.28 3.55
C GLY A 146 0.96 -19.12 4.03
N PRO A 147 -0.37 -19.28 4.01
CA PRO A 147 -1.12 -20.38 3.38
C PRO A 147 -1.02 -20.37 1.84
N VAL A 148 -0.60 -21.49 1.27
CA VAL A 148 -0.43 -21.65 -0.19
C VAL A 148 -1.81 -21.73 -0.85
N GLY A 149 -1.96 -21.08 -2.01
CA GLY A 149 -3.20 -21.08 -2.78
C GLY A 149 -4.17 -19.95 -2.43
N VAL A 150 -3.96 -19.24 -1.32
CA VAL A 150 -4.71 -18.02 -1.01
C VAL A 150 -4.47 -16.99 -2.11
N GLY A 151 -5.53 -16.31 -2.52
CA GLY A 151 -5.47 -15.41 -3.64
C GLY A 151 -6.82 -14.77 -3.89
N GLY A 152 -7.00 -14.30 -5.11
CA GLY A 152 -8.21 -13.62 -5.48
C GLY A 152 -8.23 -13.18 -6.94
N ARG A 153 -9.40 -12.70 -7.33
CA ARG A 153 -9.69 -12.10 -8.62
C ARG A 153 -10.44 -10.80 -8.38
N VAL A 154 -9.94 -9.73 -8.99
CA VAL A 154 -10.55 -8.40 -8.98
C VAL A 154 -10.79 -8.01 -10.43
N VAL A 155 -12.02 -7.68 -10.79
CA VAL A 155 -12.36 -7.11 -12.10
C VAL A 155 -13.05 -5.78 -11.86
N VAL A 156 -12.52 -4.74 -12.49
CA VAL A 156 -13.12 -3.39 -12.43
C VAL A 156 -13.35 -2.86 -13.84
N ARG A 157 -14.38 -2.04 -13.98
CA ARG A 157 -14.62 -1.21 -15.15
C ARG A 157 -14.27 0.24 -14.82
N ILE A 158 -13.33 0.80 -15.57
CA ILE A 158 -12.82 2.16 -15.40
C ILE A 158 -13.90 3.14 -15.85
N GLY A 159 -14.23 4.10 -14.99
CA GLY A 159 -15.12 5.20 -15.28
C GLY A 159 -14.38 6.53 -15.46
N ASP A 160 -15.12 7.61 -15.23
CA ASP A 160 -14.64 8.96 -15.47
C ASP A 160 -13.46 9.35 -14.57
N ARG A 161 -12.60 10.20 -15.13
CA ARG A 161 -11.55 10.87 -14.37
C ARG A 161 -12.17 11.79 -13.34
N MET A 162 -11.66 11.73 -12.12
CA MET A 162 -12.13 12.57 -11.04
C MET A 162 -11.53 13.98 -11.15
N ALA A 163 -12.35 15.00 -10.92
CA ALA A 163 -11.89 16.39 -10.80
C ALA A 163 -11.05 16.61 -9.53
N GLY A 164 -11.34 15.84 -8.48
CA GLY A 164 -10.58 15.79 -7.24
C GLY A 164 -11.14 14.72 -6.30
N PRO A 165 -10.33 14.23 -5.34
CA PRO A 165 -10.78 13.26 -4.35
C PRO A 165 -11.71 13.92 -3.32
N SER A 166 -12.71 13.16 -2.86
CA SER A 166 -13.46 13.44 -1.62
C SER A 166 -12.57 13.29 -0.39
N PRO A 167 -13.00 13.73 0.81
CA PRO A 167 -12.19 13.60 2.03
C PRO A 167 -11.75 12.17 2.34
N VAL A 168 -12.62 11.18 2.10
CA VAL A 168 -12.28 9.77 2.30
C VAL A 168 -11.26 9.29 1.26
N GLU A 169 -11.42 9.65 -0.01
CA GLU A 169 -10.49 9.25 -1.07
C GLU A 169 -9.12 9.91 -0.88
N GLU A 170 -9.08 11.17 -0.43
CA GLU A 170 -7.84 11.85 -0.07
C GLU A 170 -7.20 11.15 1.13
N PHE A 171 -7.98 10.86 2.18
CA PHE A 171 -7.51 10.06 3.30
C PHE A 171 -7.02 8.68 2.87
N LEU A 172 -7.56 8.02 1.87
CA LEU A 172 -7.14 6.66 1.49
C LEU A 172 -5.92 6.63 0.56
N THR A 173 -5.67 7.70 -0.20
CA THR A 173 -4.69 7.72 -1.28
C THR A 173 -3.46 8.58 -1.00
N ALA A 174 -3.60 9.64 -0.21
CA ALA A 174 -2.50 10.55 0.13
C ALA A 174 -1.62 9.96 1.25
N ARG A 175 -0.74 9.03 0.91
CA ARG A 175 0.21 8.40 1.85
C ARG A 175 1.65 8.52 1.39
N TRP A 176 2.44 9.15 2.26
CA TRP A 176 3.82 9.62 2.00
C TRP A 176 4.89 8.91 2.83
N GLY A 177 4.51 7.79 3.42
CA GLY A 177 5.48 6.82 3.90
C GLY A 177 4.84 5.51 4.30
N LEU A 178 5.71 4.60 4.71
CA LEU A 178 5.34 3.29 5.23
C LEU A 178 6.03 3.03 6.56
N HIS A 179 5.29 2.43 7.48
CA HIS A 179 5.80 1.96 8.76
C HIS A 179 6.16 0.49 8.64
N VAL A 180 7.41 0.16 8.97
CA VAL A 180 7.96 -1.20 8.89
C VAL A 180 8.57 -1.61 10.22
N ASP A 181 8.37 -2.88 10.60
CA ASP A 181 9.07 -3.47 11.73
C ASP A 181 10.53 -3.77 11.36
N TRP A 182 11.43 -3.06 12.02
CA TRP A 182 12.87 -3.20 11.91
C TRP A 182 13.45 -3.70 13.24
N HIS A 183 13.59 -5.03 13.36
CA HIS A 183 14.08 -5.70 14.57
C HIS A 183 13.31 -5.30 15.85
N GLY A 184 11.98 -5.30 15.78
CA GLY A 184 11.11 -4.97 16.92
C GLY A 184 10.94 -3.47 17.19
N ARG A 185 11.54 -2.62 16.35
CA ARG A 185 11.36 -1.15 16.35
C ARG A 185 10.69 -0.72 15.06
N THR A 186 9.87 0.32 15.10
CA THR A 186 9.29 0.87 13.87
C THR A 186 10.28 1.79 13.17
N ALA A 187 10.48 1.58 11.87
CA ALA A 187 11.11 2.53 10.97
C ALA A 187 10.05 3.12 10.02
N TYR A 188 10.24 4.38 9.65
CA TYR A 188 9.42 5.10 8.69
C TYR A 188 10.20 5.27 7.38
N LEU A 189 9.72 4.67 6.31
CA LEU A 189 10.30 4.83 4.98
C LEU A 189 9.48 5.86 4.19
N PRO A 190 9.99 7.08 3.96
CA PRO A 190 9.25 8.10 3.24
C PRO A 190 9.15 7.77 1.75
N ASN A 191 8.01 8.08 1.13
CA ASN A 191 7.84 8.03 -0.32
C ASN A 191 7.24 9.33 -0.86
N ALA A 192 7.50 9.60 -2.13
CA ALA A 192 6.92 10.70 -2.86
C ALA A 192 6.57 10.26 -4.28
N HIS A 193 5.45 10.75 -4.78
CA HIS A 193 4.96 10.60 -6.14
C HIS A 193 4.12 11.82 -6.50
N GLU A 194 3.77 11.99 -7.77
CA GLU A 194 2.86 13.04 -8.22
C GLU A 194 1.44 12.82 -7.65
N GLU A 195 0.58 13.84 -7.67
CA GLU A 195 -0.84 13.64 -7.32
C GLU A 195 -1.45 12.52 -8.18
N TRP A 196 -2.24 11.65 -7.55
CA TRP A 196 -2.85 10.53 -8.25
C TRP A 196 -3.82 11.02 -9.34
N PRO A 197 -3.65 10.61 -10.60
CA PRO A 197 -4.69 10.78 -11.61
C PRO A 197 -5.80 9.75 -11.34
N LEU A 198 -6.74 10.07 -10.44
CA LEU A 198 -7.79 9.14 -10.03
C LEU A 198 -8.96 9.12 -11.02
N HIS A 199 -9.51 7.92 -11.20
CA HIS A 199 -10.76 7.64 -11.88
C HIS A 199 -11.68 6.91 -10.91
N ARG A 200 -12.99 7.16 -11.05
CA ARG A 200 -13.97 6.24 -10.48
C ARG A 200 -13.88 4.91 -11.20
N ALA A 201 -14.14 3.81 -10.51
CA ALA A 201 -14.28 2.52 -11.15
C ALA A 201 -15.44 1.74 -10.52
N GLU A 202 -16.06 0.90 -11.32
CA GLU A 202 -17.09 -0.03 -10.86
C GLU A 202 -16.44 -1.38 -10.58
N LEU A 203 -16.75 -1.96 -9.43
CA LEU A 203 -16.36 -3.33 -9.11
C LEU A 203 -17.30 -4.31 -9.81
N VAL A 204 -16.78 -5.03 -10.80
CA VAL A 204 -17.53 -6.02 -11.58
C VAL A 204 -17.49 -7.40 -10.93
N GLU A 205 -16.30 -7.79 -10.43
CA GLU A 205 -16.09 -9.08 -9.80
C GLU A 205 -15.09 -8.93 -8.66
N LEU A 206 -15.39 -9.58 -7.52
CA LEU A 206 -14.46 -9.70 -6.40
C LEU A 206 -14.53 -11.09 -5.78
N SER A 207 -13.40 -11.77 -5.80
CA SER A 207 -13.10 -12.90 -4.92
C SER A 207 -11.78 -12.56 -4.24
N ASP A 208 -11.76 -12.49 -2.90
CA ASP A 208 -10.54 -12.20 -2.15
C ASP A 208 -10.40 -13.10 -0.92
N GLY A 209 -9.23 -13.73 -0.77
CA GLY A 209 -8.81 -14.37 0.46
C GLY A 209 -7.64 -13.66 1.15
N LEU A 210 -7.10 -12.59 0.55
CA LEU A 210 -5.89 -11.93 1.05
C LEU A 210 -6.15 -11.06 2.26
N VAL A 211 -7.28 -10.34 2.33
CA VAL A 211 -7.64 -9.50 3.49
C VAL A 211 -7.83 -10.37 4.73
N ALA A 212 -8.52 -11.50 4.59
CA ALA A 212 -8.65 -12.48 5.66
C ALA A 212 -7.30 -13.03 6.10
N ALA A 213 -6.46 -13.49 5.16
CA ALA A 213 -5.12 -13.99 5.44
C ALA A 213 -4.15 -12.93 6.00
N ALA A 214 -4.44 -11.64 5.81
CA ALA A 214 -3.69 -10.53 6.37
C ALA A 214 -4.01 -10.24 7.86
N GLY A 215 -5.02 -10.93 8.41
CA GLY A 215 -5.45 -10.84 9.81
C GLY A 215 -6.84 -10.23 10.01
N LEU A 216 -7.61 -10.00 8.94
CA LEU A 216 -8.94 -9.36 9.00
C LEU A 216 -10.03 -10.24 8.35
N PRO A 217 -10.34 -11.44 8.88
CA PRO A 217 -11.28 -12.38 8.27
C PRO A 217 -12.74 -11.93 8.23
N GLY A 218 -13.12 -10.92 9.03
CA GLY A 218 -14.49 -10.40 9.11
C GLY A 218 -14.84 -9.31 8.09
N VAL A 219 -13.91 -8.95 7.20
CA VAL A 219 -14.17 -7.92 6.18
C VAL A 219 -14.96 -8.54 5.04
N ALA A 220 -16.23 -8.16 4.95
CA ALA A 220 -17.17 -8.63 3.95
C ALA A 220 -18.03 -7.46 3.42
N GLY A 221 -18.74 -7.72 2.32
CA GLY A 221 -19.60 -6.72 1.67
C GLY A 221 -18.86 -5.83 0.66
N PRO A 222 -19.58 -4.92 -0.01
CA PRO A 222 -19.00 -4.06 -1.03
C PRO A 222 -18.01 -3.07 -0.42
N PRO A 223 -16.88 -2.78 -1.10
CA PRO A 223 -15.96 -1.72 -0.66
C PRO A 223 -16.66 -0.36 -0.70
N VAL A 224 -16.31 0.52 0.24
CA VAL A 224 -16.82 1.90 0.29
C VAL A 224 -16.11 2.83 -0.68
N SER A 225 -14.95 2.41 -1.20
CA SER A 225 -14.22 3.13 -2.25
C SER A 225 -13.65 2.16 -3.27
N VAL A 226 -13.87 2.47 -4.55
CA VAL A 226 -13.37 1.74 -5.73
C VAL A 226 -12.76 2.76 -6.68
N LEU A 227 -11.43 2.80 -6.72
CA LEU A 227 -10.67 3.77 -7.49
C LEU A 227 -9.78 3.06 -8.50
N TRP A 228 -9.55 3.70 -9.63
CA TRP A 228 -8.52 3.30 -10.59
C TRP A 228 -7.58 4.47 -10.89
N SER A 229 -6.32 4.15 -11.21
CA SER A 229 -5.37 5.14 -11.69
C SER A 229 -4.47 4.57 -12.80
N PRO A 230 -4.20 5.33 -13.89
CA PRO A 230 -3.21 4.95 -14.91
C PRO A 230 -1.79 4.94 -14.34
N GLY A 231 -1.58 5.53 -13.16
CA GLY A 231 -0.37 5.38 -12.40
C GLY A 231 0.45 6.65 -12.16
N VAL A 232 1.48 6.49 -11.34
CA VAL A 232 2.42 7.54 -10.92
C VAL A 232 3.84 6.95 -10.82
N ARG A 233 4.85 7.82 -10.68
CA ARG A 233 6.23 7.39 -10.41
C ARG A 233 6.57 7.64 -8.94
N ALA A 234 6.73 6.56 -8.19
CA ALA A 234 7.10 6.61 -6.79
C ALA A 234 8.61 6.59 -6.60
N ARG A 235 9.08 7.40 -5.65
CA ARG A 235 10.45 7.43 -5.14
C ARG A 235 10.40 7.22 -3.63
N PHE A 236 11.37 6.48 -3.10
CA PHE A 236 11.51 6.20 -1.69
C PHE A 236 12.83 6.78 -1.17
N GLY A 237 12.76 7.44 -0.02
CA GLY A 237 13.91 8.01 0.66
C GLY A 237 14.57 7.04 1.63
N ARG A 238 15.58 7.51 2.36
CA ARG A 238 16.22 6.71 3.41
C ARG A 238 15.25 6.47 4.59
N PRO A 239 15.27 5.27 5.20
CA PRO A 239 14.49 5.02 6.41
C PRO A 239 14.84 6.03 7.52
N LEU A 240 13.82 6.52 8.20
CA LEU A 240 13.92 7.33 9.39
C LEU A 240 13.57 6.43 10.59
N GLY A 241 14.35 6.52 11.66
CA GLY A 241 14.03 5.79 12.90
C GLY A 241 12.69 6.24 13.51
N ALA A 242 12.20 5.42 14.45
CA ALA A 242 11.18 5.88 15.38
C ALA A 242 11.67 7.17 16.07
N ALA A 243 10.84 8.20 16.08
CA ALA A 243 11.12 9.33 16.96
C ALA A 243 11.06 8.83 18.40
N ALA A 244 12.10 9.13 19.18
CA ALA A 244 12.03 8.94 20.62
C ALA A 244 10.83 9.74 21.16
N ARG A 245 10.00 9.14 22.02
CA ARG A 245 9.06 9.93 22.82
C ARG A 245 9.88 11.01 23.53
N ARG A 246 9.55 12.29 23.33
CA ARG A 246 10.01 13.31 24.26
C ARG A 246 9.38 12.95 25.61
N VAL A 247 10.20 12.48 26.54
CA VAL A 247 9.83 12.47 27.95
C VAL A 247 9.96 13.92 28.38
N GLY A 248 8.83 14.57 28.68
CA GLY A 248 8.78 15.97 29.09
C GLY A 248 7.61 16.71 28.47
N ASP A 249 6.43 16.50 29.07
CA ASP A 249 5.45 17.55 29.38
C ASP A 249 4.45 16.92 30.37
N ALA A 250 4.96 16.68 31.57
CA ALA A 250 4.19 16.56 32.79
C ALA A 250 4.85 17.52 33.78
N ALA A 251 4.34 18.74 33.80
CA ALA A 251 4.45 19.69 34.89
C ALA A 251 3.24 20.63 34.77
#